data_AF-A0A1W4XK79-F1
#
_entry.id   AF-A0A1W4XK79-F1
#
_cell.length_a   1.000
_cell.length_b   1.000
_cell.length_c   1.000
_cell.angle_alpha   90.00
_cell.angle_beta   90.00
_cell.angle_gamma   90.00
#
_symmetry.space_group_name_H-M   'P 1'
#
loop_
_entity.id
_entity.type
_entity.pdbx_description
1 polymer ?
#
loop_
_entity_poly.entity_id
_entity_poly.type
_entity_poly.pdbx_seq_one_letter_code
_entity_poly.pdbx_strand_id
1 'polypeptide(L)'
;MADTVSAEEKIKKKKKSKSEKSLGAVQKTQDFSVEPSEKITKLDASKWPLLLKNFDRLNVRTNHYTPLPFGSSPLKREIGEYIKSGFINLDKPSNPSSHEVVAWIKRILKVEKTGHSGTLDPKTTGILN
;
A
#
# COMPACT_ATOMS: atom_id res chain seq x y z
N MET A 1 -23.76 -22.22 41.62
CA MET A 1 -23.77 -20.79 41.21
C MET A 1 -22.33 -20.30 41.34
N ALA A 2 -21.83 -19.55 40.35
CA ALA A 2 -20.43 -19.13 40.12
C ALA A 2 -19.65 -20.10 39.22
N ASP A 3 -19.58 -19.76 37.92
CA ASP A 3 -18.44 -20.05 37.01
C ASP A 3 -18.65 -19.55 35.56
N THR A 4 -19.74 -18.83 35.26
CA THR A 4 -20.00 -18.28 33.91
C THR A 4 -19.47 -16.86 33.69
N VAL A 5 -19.04 -16.15 34.74
CA VAL A 5 -18.69 -14.71 34.66
C VAL A 5 -17.30 -14.45 34.05
N SER A 6 -16.39 -15.43 34.09
CA SER A 6 -14.97 -15.23 33.70
C SER A 6 -14.68 -15.43 32.20
N ALA A 7 -15.59 -16.09 31.46
CA ALA A 7 -15.45 -16.35 30.03
C ALA A 7 -15.91 -15.16 29.17
N GLU A 8 -16.99 -14.48 29.57
CA GLU A 8 -17.54 -13.34 28.84
C GLU A 8 -16.66 -12.09 28.93
N GLU A 9 -15.96 -11.88 30.06
CA GLU A 9 -14.96 -10.81 30.20
C GLU A 9 -13.70 -11.05 29.35
N LYS A 10 -13.26 -12.31 29.20
CA LYS A 10 -12.14 -12.66 28.31
C LYS A 10 -12.50 -12.44 26.84
N ILE A 11 -13.74 -12.75 26.43
CA ILE A 11 -14.23 -12.49 25.06
C ILE A 11 -14.37 -10.98 24.80
N LYS A 12 -14.86 -10.20 25.78
CA LYS A 12 -14.90 -8.73 25.68
C LYS A 12 -13.51 -8.12 25.63
N LYS A 13 -12.52 -8.56 26.43
CA LYS A 13 -11.12 -8.09 26.35
C LYS A 13 -10.44 -8.43 25.02
N LYS A 14 -10.69 -9.63 24.46
CA LYS A 14 -10.15 -10.05 23.15
C LYS A 14 -10.83 -9.34 21.96
N LYS A 15 -12.10 -8.93 22.10
CA LYS A 15 -12.79 -8.04 21.15
C LYS A 15 -12.28 -6.59 21.25
N LYS A 16 -11.99 -6.11 22.47
CA LYS A 16 -11.50 -4.74 22.73
C LYS A 16 -10.04 -4.53 22.31
N SER A 17 -9.22 -5.58 22.22
CA SER A 17 -7.84 -5.50 21.73
C SER A 17 -7.69 -5.61 20.21
N LYS A 18 -8.79 -5.86 19.48
CA LYS A 18 -8.81 -5.97 18.00
C LYS A 18 -9.17 -4.63 17.32
N SER A 19 -9.66 -3.66 18.09
CA SER A 19 -9.67 -2.22 17.77
C SER A 19 -8.37 -1.63 18.33
N GLU A 20 -7.40 -1.09 17.61
CA GLU A 20 -7.37 -0.45 16.31
C GLU A 20 -6.09 -0.92 15.59
N LYS A 21 -6.15 -1.98 14.77
CA LYS A 21 -5.06 -2.15 13.80
C LYS A 21 -5.24 -1.07 12.73
N SER A 22 -4.23 -0.23 12.55
CA SER A 22 -4.27 0.83 11.54
C SER A 22 -4.61 0.24 10.17
N LEU A 23 -5.36 0.98 9.36
CA LEU A 23 -5.82 0.55 8.03
C LEU A 23 -4.65 0.02 7.17
N GLY A 24 -3.48 0.67 7.29
CA GLY A 24 -2.25 0.25 6.61
C GLY A 24 -1.69 -1.09 7.12
N ALA A 25 -1.80 -1.39 8.41
CA ALA A 25 -1.37 -2.69 8.94
C ALA A 25 -2.24 -3.83 8.38
N VAL A 26 -3.56 -3.60 8.27
CA VAL A 26 -4.49 -4.57 7.67
C VAL A 26 -4.16 -4.78 6.20
N GLN A 27 -3.96 -3.68 5.46
CA GLN A 27 -3.62 -3.70 4.03
C GLN A 27 -2.29 -4.39 3.72
N LYS A 28 -1.32 -4.36 4.64
CA LYS A 28 -0.05 -5.08 4.47
C LYS A 28 -0.21 -6.60 4.67
N THR A 29 -1.07 -7.00 5.60
CA THR A 29 -1.24 -8.43 5.96
C THR A 29 -2.12 -9.21 4.99
N GLN A 30 -3.22 -8.62 4.50
CA GLN A 30 -4.20 -9.34 3.71
C GLN A 30 -3.81 -9.43 2.23
N ASP A 31 -4.14 -10.55 1.59
CA ASP A 31 -4.12 -10.66 0.13
C ASP A 31 -5.42 -10.11 -0.44
N PHE A 32 -5.27 -9.14 -1.34
CA PHE A 32 -6.38 -8.54 -2.07
C PHE A 32 -6.29 -9.05 -3.51
N SER A 33 -6.87 -10.22 -3.76
CA SER A 33 -7.06 -10.79 -5.09
C SER A 33 -8.54 -10.80 -5.45
N VAL A 34 -8.82 -10.57 -6.73
CA VAL A 34 -10.12 -10.91 -7.29
C VAL A 34 -10.07 -12.41 -7.55
N GLU A 35 -11.14 -13.13 -7.25
CA GLU A 35 -11.26 -14.55 -7.58
C GLU A 35 -12.24 -14.71 -8.76
N PRO A 36 -11.99 -15.66 -9.68
CA PRO A 36 -12.93 -15.92 -10.75
C PRO A 36 -14.31 -16.32 -10.21
N SER A 37 -15.37 -15.77 -10.80
CA SER A 37 -16.74 -16.12 -10.41
C SER A 37 -17.66 -16.27 -11.61
N GLU A 38 -18.62 -17.18 -11.54
CA GLU A 38 -19.63 -17.34 -12.60
C GLU A 38 -20.73 -16.27 -12.50
N LYS A 39 -21.03 -15.81 -11.28
CA LYS A 39 -22.09 -14.83 -10.99
C LYS A 39 -21.50 -13.48 -10.61
N ILE A 40 -22.26 -12.42 -10.84
CA ILE A 40 -21.94 -11.06 -10.39
C ILE A 40 -22.07 -11.04 -8.86
N THR A 41 -20.92 -11.07 -8.17
CA THR A 41 -20.88 -10.99 -6.71
C THR A 41 -20.76 -9.52 -6.26
N LYS A 42 -21.47 -9.14 -5.20
CA LYS A 42 -21.28 -7.84 -4.55
C LYS A 42 -20.03 -7.90 -3.68
N LEU A 43 -18.89 -7.53 -4.26
CA LEU A 43 -17.62 -7.35 -3.55
C LEU A 43 -17.64 -5.99 -2.84
N ASP A 44 -17.24 -5.91 -1.56
CA ASP A 44 -16.92 -4.62 -0.92
C ASP A 44 -15.40 -4.41 -0.95
N ALA A 45 -14.94 -3.60 -1.90
CA ALA A 45 -13.52 -3.26 -2.08
C ALA A 45 -13.15 -1.87 -1.53
N SER A 46 -14.00 -1.27 -0.69
CA SER A 46 -13.80 0.11 -0.20
C SER A 46 -12.50 0.31 0.57
N LYS A 47 -12.00 -0.74 1.22
CA LYS A 47 -10.79 -0.73 2.07
C LYS A 47 -9.57 -1.36 1.41
N TRP A 48 -9.69 -1.80 0.15
CA TRP A 48 -8.59 -2.39 -0.61
C TRP A 48 -7.52 -1.33 -0.90
N PRO A 49 -6.23 -1.72 -1.01
CA PRO A 49 -5.13 -0.76 -1.11
C PRO A 49 -4.98 -0.18 -2.52
N LEU A 50 -4.52 1.07 -2.59
CA LEU A 50 -4.03 1.73 -3.81
C LEU A 50 -5.05 1.64 -4.97
N LEU A 51 -4.62 1.09 -6.11
CA LEU A 51 -5.41 0.96 -7.34
C LEU A 51 -6.60 0.01 -7.21
N LEU A 52 -6.59 -0.87 -6.22
CA LEU A 52 -7.65 -1.83 -5.99
C LEU A 52 -8.79 -1.29 -5.10
N LYS A 53 -8.67 -0.04 -4.63
CA LYS A 53 -9.71 0.61 -3.84
C LYS A 53 -10.96 0.83 -4.70
N ASN A 54 -12.13 0.45 -4.17
CA ASN A 54 -13.42 0.54 -4.87
C ASN A 54 -13.46 -0.23 -6.19
N PHE A 55 -12.77 -1.37 -6.26
CA PHE A 55 -12.73 -2.23 -7.46
C PHE A 55 -14.13 -2.62 -7.95
N ASP A 56 -15.11 -2.71 -7.04
CA ASP A 56 -16.53 -2.96 -7.30
C ASP A 56 -17.20 -1.95 -8.25
N ARG A 57 -16.61 -0.76 -8.41
CA ARG A 57 -17.15 0.29 -9.28
C ARG A 57 -16.69 0.19 -10.74
N LEU A 58 -15.79 -0.73 -11.05
CA LEU A 58 -15.31 -0.93 -12.42
C LEU A 58 -16.36 -1.67 -13.26
N ASN A 59 -16.47 -1.29 -14.53
CA ASN A 59 -17.35 -2.01 -15.47
C ASN A 59 -16.76 -3.39 -15.76
N VAL A 60 -17.54 -4.43 -15.46
CA VAL A 60 -17.14 -5.82 -15.64
C VAL A 60 -17.52 -6.29 -17.04
N ARG A 61 -16.52 -6.71 -17.83
CA ARG A 61 -16.74 -7.37 -19.12
C ARG A 61 -16.85 -8.89 -18.99
N THR A 62 -16.03 -9.50 -18.13
CA THR A 62 -15.99 -10.96 -17.92
C THR A 62 -15.47 -11.25 -16.52
N ASN A 63 -16.13 -12.16 -15.79
CA ASN A 63 -15.73 -12.58 -14.43
C ASN A 63 -14.91 -13.87 -14.40
N HIS A 64 -14.76 -14.52 -15.55
CA HIS A 64 -14.03 -15.77 -15.68
C HIS A 64 -12.63 -15.50 -16.24
N TYR A 65 -11.61 -15.93 -15.51
CA TYR A 65 -10.22 -15.96 -15.95
C TYR A 65 -9.46 -17.02 -15.14
N THR A 66 -8.28 -17.43 -15.62
CA THR A 66 -7.40 -18.35 -14.91
C THR A 66 -6.34 -17.54 -14.17
N PRO A 67 -6.36 -17.47 -12.81
CA PRO A 67 -5.34 -16.75 -12.07
C PRO A 67 -3.99 -17.46 -12.24
N LEU A 68 -2.97 -16.69 -12.63
CA LEU A 68 -1.60 -17.18 -12.75
C LEU A 68 -0.81 -16.78 -11.50
N PRO A 69 0.13 -17.62 -11.02
CA PRO A 69 0.89 -17.37 -9.79
C PRO A 69 2.03 -16.36 -9.96
N PHE A 70 2.05 -15.58 -11.05
CA PHE A 70 3.13 -14.66 -11.37
C PHE A 70 2.82 -13.24 -10.88
N GLY A 71 3.85 -12.55 -10.38
CA GLY A 71 3.74 -11.16 -9.90
C GLY A 71 3.32 -11.07 -8.43
N SER A 72 3.06 -9.84 -7.98
CA SER A 72 2.64 -9.57 -6.60
C SER A 72 1.89 -8.25 -6.50
N SER A 73 0.99 -8.15 -5.51
CA SER A 73 0.32 -6.90 -5.16
C SER A 73 1.36 -5.83 -4.76
N PRO A 74 1.16 -4.54 -5.10
CA PRO A 74 2.18 -3.51 -4.86
C PRO A 74 2.71 -3.42 -3.42
N LEU A 75 1.86 -3.69 -2.42
CA LEU A 75 2.25 -3.66 -0.99
C LEU A 75 2.93 -4.94 -0.49
N LYS A 76 2.94 -6.00 -1.31
CA LYS A 76 3.49 -7.33 -1.00
C LYS A 76 4.71 -7.70 -1.86
N ARG A 77 5.26 -6.75 -2.61
CA ARG A 77 6.49 -6.94 -3.38
C ARG A 77 7.67 -7.17 -2.45
N GLU A 78 8.61 -8.00 -2.90
CA GLU A 78 9.95 -8.10 -2.31
C GLU A 78 10.63 -6.73 -2.30
N ILE A 79 11.45 -6.47 -1.28
CA ILE A 79 12.04 -5.13 -1.05
C ILE A 79 12.80 -4.60 -2.27
N GLY A 80 13.53 -5.47 -2.98
CA GLY A 80 14.27 -5.08 -4.18
C GLY A 80 13.36 -4.62 -5.31
N GLU A 81 12.25 -5.33 -5.55
CA GLU A 81 11.28 -4.99 -6.60
C GLU A 81 10.41 -3.80 -6.20
N TYR A 82 10.12 -3.66 -4.91
CA TYR A 82 9.42 -2.52 -4.34
C TYR A 82 10.22 -1.23 -4.57
N ILE A 83 11.54 -1.24 -4.33
CA ILE A 83 12.41 -0.09 -4.56
C ILE A 83 12.52 0.25 -6.05
N LYS A 84 12.64 -0.77 -6.94
CA LYS A 84 12.69 -0.55 -8.39
C LYS A 84 11.44 0.12 -8.95
N SER A 85 10.27 -0.17 -8.38
CA SER A 85 8.98 0.43 -8.74
C SER A 85 8.53 1.54 -7.76
N GLY A 86 9.47 2.05 -6.97
CA GLY A 86 9.21 2.96 -5.85
C GLY A 86 9.03 4.41 -6.28
N PHE A 87 8.37 5.17 -5.41
CA PHE A 87 8.17 6.61 -5.53
C PHE A 87 8.35 7.23 -4.15
N ILE A 88 9.05 8.36 -4.08
CA ILE A 88 9.36 9.04 -2.82
C ILE A 88 8.81 10.47 -2.92
N ASN A 89 7.82 10.78 -2.10
CA ASN A 89 7.39 12.16 -1.88
C ASN A 89 8.42 12.83 -0.96
N LEU A 90 9.39 13.52 -1.55
CA LEU A 90 10.50 14.12 -0.84
C LEU A 90 10.20 15.58 -0.48
N ASP A 91 10.50 15.98 0.75
CA ASP A 91 10.59 17.41 1.09
C ASP A 91 12.02 17.90 0.81
N LYS A 92 12.20 18.61 -0.31
CA LYS A 92 13.49 19.15 -0.72
C LYS A 92 13.91 20.28 0.24
N PRO A 93 15.12 20.24 0.82
CA PRO A 93 15.63 21.35 1.62
C PRO A 93 16.06 22.54 0.74
N SER A 94 16.13 23.72 1.36
CA SER A 94 16.66 24.92 0.71
C SER A 94 18.18 24.81 0.58
N ASN A 95 18.71 25.41 -0.49
CA ASN A 95 20.10 25.46 -0.97
C ASN A 95 20.52 24.42 -2.03
N PRO A 96 20.38 23.09 -1.87
CA PRO A 96 20.81 22.19 -2.91
C PRO A 96 19.87 22.27 -4.12
N SER A 97 20.43 22.05 -5.31
CA SER A 97 19.63 21.86 -6.52
C SER A 97 18.85 20.55 -6.47
N SER A 98 17.76 20.47 -7.24
CA SER A 98 16.96 19.23 -7.34
C SER A 98 17.78 18.05 -7.85
N HIS A 99 18.74 18.29 -8.75
CA HIS A 99 19.63 17.26 -9.30
C HIS A 99 20.61 16.72 -8.24
N GLU A 100 21.14 17.57 -7.35
CA GLU A 100 22.02 17.14 -6.27
C GLU A 100 21.27 16.25 -5.27
N VAL A 101 20.06 16.65 -4.90
CA VAL A 101 19.22 15.89 -3.96
C VAL A 101 18.90 14.50 -4.52
N VAL A 102 18.50 14.42 -5.79
CA VAL A 102 18.25 13.13 -6.46
C VAL A 102 19.53 12.29 -6.57
N ALA A 103 20.69 12.91 -6.83
CA ALA A 103 21.96 12.20 -6.85
C ALA A 103 22.35 11.63 -5.47
N TRP A 104 22.01 12.32 -4.38
CA TRP A 104 22.19 11.80 -3.02
C TRP A 104 21.29 10.59 -2.76
N ILE A 105 20.01 10.67 -3.13
CA ILE A 105 19.07 9.53 -2.99
C ILE A 105 19.58 8.31 -3.75
N LYS A 106 20.04 8.50 -4.99
CA LYS A 106 20.63 7.44 -5.81
C LYS A 106 21.80 6.75 -5.10
N ARG A 107 22.69 7.54 -4.47
CA ARG A 107 23.86 7.03 -3.73
C ARG A 107 23.46 6.31 -2.44
N ILE A 108 22.49 6.85 -1.70
CA ILE A 108 22.01 6.28 -0.43
C ILE A 108 21.33 4.93 -0.67
N LEU A 109 20.42 4.87 -1.63
CA LEU A 109 19.65 3.66 -1.95
C LEU A 109 20.40 2.68 -2.87
N LYS A 110 21.54 3.10 -3.44
CA LYS A 110 22.37 2.32 -4.38
C LYS A 110 21.58 1.79 -5.57
N VAL A 111 20.72 2.63 -6.14
CA VAL A 111 19.87 2.29 -7.28
C VAL A 111 20.50 2.72 -8.60
N GLU A 112 20.12 2.06 -9.69
CA GLU A 112 20.69 2.33 -11.03
C GLU A 112 20.23 3.66 -11.61
N LYS A 113 18.96 4.02 -11.41
CA LYS A 113 18.30 5.18 -12.01
C LYS A 113 17.42 5.89 -10.98
N THR A 114 17.37 7.21 -11.08
CA THR A 114 16.52 8.10 -10.29
C THR A 114 16.13 9.29 -11.17
N GLY A 115 14.97 9.88 -10.94
CA GLY A 115 14.48 11.07 -11.63
C GLY A 115 13.55 11.88 -10.73
N HIS A 116 13.18 13.07 -11.18
CA HIS A 116 12.18 13.92 -10.52
C HIS A 116 11.24 14.54 -11.57
N SER A 117 10.01 14.87 -11.17
CA SER A 117 8.95 15.36 -12.07
C SER A 117 9.04 16.85 -12.39
N GLY A 118 9.86 17.62 -11.66
CA GLY A 118 10.08 19.04 -11.91
C GLY A 118 11.26 19.60 -11.13
N THR A 119 11.98 20.54 -11.72
CA THR A 119 13.12 21.19 -11.05
C THR A 119 12.62 22.28 -10.12
N LEU A 120 12.88 22.13 -8.83
CA LEU A 120 12.80 23.21 -7.85
C LEU A 120 14.12 23.97 -7.81
N ASP A 121 14.03 25.30 -7.80
CA ASP A 121 15.17 26.19 -7.65
C ASP A 121 15.97 25.89 -6.36
N PRO A 122 17.27 26.21 -6.32
CA PRO A 122 18.10 25.98 -5.14
C PRO A 122 17.50 26.57 -3.87
N LYS A 123 16.94 27.79 -3.92
CA LYS A 123 16.39 28.49 -2.75
C LYS A 123 15.02 27.99 -2.31
N THR A 124 14.32 27.19 -3.11
CA THR A 124 12.97 26.72 -2.79
C THR A 124 12.97 25.39 -2.04
N THR A 125 12.00 25.25 -1.13
CA THR A 125 11.70 24.01 -0.41
C THR A 125 10.39 23.41 -0.90
N GLY A 126 10.12 22.17 -0.52
CA GLY A 126 8.81 21.53 -0.70
C GLY A 126 8.86 20.23 -1.47
N ILE A 127 7.68 19.82 -1.95
CA ILE A 127 7.47 18.50 -2.55
C ILE A 127 8.26 18.36 -3.86
N LEU A 128 9.24 17.46 -3.85
CA LEU A 128 9.95 16.96 -5.02
C LEU A 128 9.56 15.50 -5.24
N ASN A 129 8.82 15.28 -6.32
CA ASN A 129 8.32 13.97 -6.75
C ASN A 129 9.23 13.37 -7.82
#